data_AF-A0A2V7T6R3-F1
#
_entry.id   AF-A0A2V7T6R3-F1
#
_cell.length_a   1.000
_cell.length_b   1.000
_cell.length_c   1.000
_cell.angle_alpha   90.00
_cell.angle_beta   90.00
_cell.angle_gamma   90.00
#
_symmetry.space_group_name_H-M   'P 1'
#
loop_
_entity.id
_entity.type
_entity.pdbx_description
1 polymer ?
#
loop_
_entity_poly.entity_id
_entity_poly.type
_entity_poly.pdbx_seq_one_letter_code
_entity_poly.pdbx_strand_id
1 'polypeptide(L)'
;MEAKIHRPAWKTVLAFAIIYFVWGSTFLAIRVGVREVPPFLLAAMRFLVAGLVLYGWTIAHGERSPSGRQWMSVSLLAILIFVLDYGLVFWAEQRVLSGIAAVMLATIPAFMALSEIIFLRTQRLTVRLAVALLIGIGGVAVLV
;
A
#
# COMPACT_ATOMS: atom_id res chain seq x y z
N MET A 1 -17.88 1.52 25.10
CA MET A 1 -18.82 2.30 24.27
C MET A 1 -18.01 3.02 23.21
N GLU A 2 -17.88 2.44 22.00
CA GLU A 2 -17.28 3.16 20.87
C GLU A 2 -18.28 4.20 20.36
N ALA A 3 -17.93 5.48 20.45
CA ALA A 3 -18.74 6.54 19.87
C ALA A 3 -18.71 6.38 18.35
N LYS A 4 -19.87 6.07 17.72
CA LYS A 4 -20.03 6.11 16.27
C LYS A 4 -19.87 7.56 15.79
N ILE A 5 -18.63 7.94 15.46
CA ILE A 5 -18.34 9.21 14.81
C ILE A 5 -19.01 9.19 13.42
N HIS A 6 -20.19 9.80 13.30
CA HIS A 6 -20.84 10.04 12.01
C HIS A 6 -20.04 11.11 11.25
N ARG A 7 -18.97 10.70 10.58
CA ARG A 7 -18.30 11.58 9.63
C ARG A 7 -19.25 11.81 8.44
N PRO A 8 -19.43 13.06 8.00
CA PRO A 8 -20.34 13.36 6.90
C PRO A 8 -19.88 12.63 5.63
N ALA A 9 -20.82 12.05 4.88
CA ALA A 9 -20.54 11.17 3.75
C ALA A 9 -19.60 11.81 2.69
N TRP A 10 -19.69 13.13 2.49
CA TRP A 10 -18.82 13.85 1.57
C TRP A 10 -17.34 13.79 1.95
N LYS A 11 -16.99 13.78 3.26
CA LYS A 11 -15.59 13.65 3.70
C LYS A 11 -15.04 12.27 3.37
N THR A 12 -15.87 11.25 3.49
CA THR A 12 -15.51 9.87 3.12
C THR A 12 -15.30 9.76 1.61
N VAL A 13 -16.23 10.28 0.81
CA VAL A 13 -16.10 10.31 -0.66
C VAL A 13 -14.85 11.08 -1.09
N LEU A 14 -14.59 12.25 -0.48
CA LEU A 14 -13.41 13.04 -0.79
C LEU A 14 -12.11 12.30 -0.41
N ALA A 15 -12.07 11.63 0.75
CA ALA A 15 -10.92 10.83 1.14
C ALA A 15 -10.64 9.69 0.15
N PHE A 16 -11.68 8.98 -0.29
CA PHE A 16 -11.54 7.95 -1.33
C PHE A 16 -11.08 8.54 -2.66
N ALA A 17 -11.62 9.68 -3.07
CA ALA A 17 -11.19 10.36 -4.29
C ALA A 17 -9.70 10.73 -4.24
N ILE A 18 -9.24 11.33 -3.13
CA ILE A 18 -7.82 11.66 -2.93
C ILE A 18 -6.96 10.40 -2.99
N ILE A 19 -7.36 9.33 -2.31
CA ILE A 19 -6.64 8.06 -2.36
C ILE A 19 -6.56 7.56 -3.80
N TYR A 20 -7.68 7.45 -4.52
CA TYR A 20 -7.66 6.93 -5.90
C TYR A 20 -6.81 7.78 -6.85
N PHE A 21 -6.87 9.11 -6.75
CA PHE A 21 -6.05 9.97 -7.59
C PHE A 21 -4.56 9.90 -7.23
N VAL A 22 -4.20 10.01 -5.95
CA VAL A 22 -2.80 10.03 -5.51
C VAL A 22 -2.14 8.66 -5.64
N TRP A 23 -2.84 7.59 -5.27
CA TRP A 23 -2.34 6.22 -5.39
C TRP A 23 -2.38 5.72 -6.84
N GLY A 24 -3.43 6.03 -7.60
CA GLY A 24 -3.50 5.67 -9.02
C GLY A 24 -2.41 6.34 -9.85
N SER A 25 -2.17 7.64 -9.63
CA SER A 25 -1.10 8.38 -10.31
C SER A 25 0.31 7.96 -9.89
N THR A 26 0.47 7.30 -8.73
CA THR A 26 1.77 6.84 -8.25
C THR A 26 2.43 5.87 -9.23
N PHE A 27 1.69 4.91 -9.80
CA PHE A 27 2.24 3.96 -10.78
C PHE A 27 2.72 4.67 -12.05
N LEU A 28 1.96 5.67 -12.52
CA LEU A 28 2.41 6.50 -13.65
C LEU A 28 3.69 7.27 -13.32
N ALA A 29 3.75 7.89 -12.15
CA ALA A 29 4.93 8.65 -11.70
C ALA A 29 6.16 7.76 -11.54
N ILE A 30 6.00 6.52 -11.04
CA ILE A 30 7.09 5.53 -10.94
C ILE A 30 7.59 5.19 -12.33
N ARG A 31 6.69 4.75 -13.24
CA ARG A 31 7.04 4.40 -14.62
C ARG A 31 7.78 5.50 -15.37
N VAL A 32 7.43 6.76 -15.13
CA VAL A 32 8.14 7.91 -15.71
C VAL A 32 9.48 8.12 -15.02
N GLY A 33 9.51 8.12 -13.69
CA GLY A 33 10.73 8.38 -12.91
C GLY A 33 11.82 7.33 -13.10
N VAL A 34 11.47 6.04 -13.22
CA VAL A 34 12.46 4.96 -13.40
C VAL A 34 13.15 4.97 -14.76
N ARG A 35 12.70 5.82 -15.70
CA ARG A 35 13.39 6.06 -16.98
C ARG A 35 14.62 6.94 -16.84
N GLU A 36 14.58 7.87 -15.86
CA GLU A 36 15.63 8.87 -15.65
C GLU A 36 16.52 8.51 -14.46
N VAL A 37 15.97 7.82 -13.46
CA VAL A 37 16.65 7.52 -12.18
C VAL A 37 16.59 6.02 -11.91
N PRO A 38 17.67 5.40 -11.42
CA PRO A 38 17.63 4.01 -10.99
C PRO A 38 16.48 3.73 -10.00
N PRO A 39 15.75 2.60 -10.14
CA PRO A 39 14.49 2.35 -9.44
C PRO A 39 14.64 2.39 -7.91
N PHE A 40 15.68 1.74 -7.39
CA PHE A 40 15.95 1.71 -5.95
C PHE A 40 16.35 3.08 -5.41
N LEU A 41 17.03 3.91 -6.20
CA LEU A 41 17.37 5.27 -5.80
C LEU A 41 16.13 6.15 -5.74
N LEU A 42 15.25 6.06 -6.75
CA LEU A 42 13.98 6.78 -6.77
C LEU A 42 13.09 6.39 -5.58
N ALA A 43 12.98 5.09 -5.29
CA ALA A 43 12.26 4.58 -4.13
C ALA A 43 12.88 5.10 -2.82
N ALA A 44 14.21 5.00 -2.67
CA ALA A 44 14.92 5.47 -1.49
C ALA A 44 14.68 6.97 -1.23
N MET A 45 14.82 7.81 -2.26
CA MET A 45 14.56 9.25 -2.14
C MET A 45 13.11 9.53 -1.71
N ARG A 46 12.14 8.88 -2.36
CA ARG A 46 10.71 9.05 -2.05
C ARG A 46 10.39 8.70 -0.60
N PHE A 47 10.82 7.52 -0.13
CA PHE A 47 10.48 7.04 1.20
C PHE A 47 11.31 7.71 2.31
N LEU A 48 12.55 8.08 2.02
CA LEU A 48 13.39 8.83 2.97
C LEU A 48 12.81 10.23 3.22
N VAL A 49 12.42 10.95 2.16
CA VAL A 49 11.80 12.27 2.30
C VAL A 49 10.48 12.17 3.07
N ALA A 50 9.61 11.23 2.70
CA ALA A 50 8.34 11.03 3.42
C ALA A 50 8.57 10.66 4.91
N GLY A 51 9.52 9.78 5.18
CA GLY A 51 9.89 9.36 6.54
C GLY A 51 10.43 10.51 7.37
N LEU A 52 11.32 11.34 6.83
CA LEU A 52 11.86 12.52 7.52
C LEU A 52 10.79 13.57 7.81
N VAL A 53 9.88 13.82 6.86
CA VAL A 53 8.76 14.76 7.06
C VAL A 53 7.84 14.27 8.18
N LEU A 54 7.43 12.99 8.14
CA LEU A 54 6.56 12.42 9.17
C LEU A 54 7.26 12.36 10.54
N TYR A 55 8.53 11.98 10.58
CA TYR A 55 9.29 11.94 11.83
C TYR A 55 9.47 13.34 12.41
N GLY A 56 9.83 14.32 11.58
CA GLY A 56 9.91 15.72 11.99
C GLY A 56 8.57 16.25 12.52
N TRP A 57 7.46 15.87 11.89
CA TRP A 57 6.12 16.21 12.36
C TRP A 57 5.83 15.64 13.75
N THR A 58 6.19 14.38 14.02
CA THR A 58 5.98 13.75 15.34
C THR A 58 6.78 14.44 16.44
N ILE A 59 8.04 14.81 16.15
CA ILE A 59 8.89 15.57 17.07
C ILE A 59 8.27 16.96 17.33
N ALA A 60 7.79 17.64 16.30
CA ALA A 60 7.17 18.96 16.42
C ALA A 60 5.89 18.95 17.26
N HIS A 61 5.18 17.81 17.33
CA HIS A 61 3.99 17.63 18.17
C HIS A 61 4.32 17.15 19.59
N GLY A 62 5.60 17.04 19.95
CA GLY A 62 6.04 16.62 21.27
C GLY A 62 5.81 15.14 21.56
N GLU A 63 5.65 14.30 20.53
CA GLU A 63 5.56 12.86 20.74
C GLU A 63 6.88 12.29 21.27
N ARG A 64 6.78 11.26 22.10
CA ARG A 64 7.97 10.59 22.64
C ARG A 64 8.71 9.88 21.51
N SER A 65 10.03 10.04 21.49
CA SER A 65 10.87 9.28 20.55
C SER A 65 10.63 7.77 20.71
N PRO A 66 10.57 7.00 19.61
CA PRO A 66 10.36 5.57 19.70
C PRO A 66 11.44 4.88 20.53
N SER A 67 11.04 3.91 21.34
CA SER A 67 11.97 3.00 22.03
C SER A 67 12.79 2.18 21.04
N GLY A 68 13.93 1.63 21.46
CA GLY A 68 14.77 0.77 20.61
C GLY A 68 14.01 -0.42 20.01
N ARG A 69 13.05 -1.00 20.77
CA ARG A 69 12.18 -2.07 20.26
C ARG A 69 11.22 -1.56 19.18
N GLN A 70 10.66 -0.37 19.33
CA GLN A 70 9.81 0.24 18.31
C GLN A 70 10.60 0.57 17.04
N TRP A 71 11.83 1.07 17.19
CA TRP A 71 12.74 1.29 16.05
C TRP A 71 13.05 0.00 15.30
N MET A 72 13.28 -1.11 16.02
CA MET A 72 13.49 -2.42 15.39
C MET A 72 12.23 -2.89 14.65
N SER A 73 11.06 -2.82 15.28
CA SER A 73 9.80 -3.22 14.65
C SER A 73 9.47 -2.38 13.40
N VAL A 74 9.65 -1.06 13.48
CA VAL A 74 9.39 -0.15 12.36
C VAL A 74 10.42 -0.36 11.26
N SER A 75 11.69 -0.58 11.59
CA SER A 75 12.74 -0.90 10.59
C SER A 75 12.42 -2.20 9.85
N LEU A 76 12.01 -3.25 10.56
CA LEU A 76 11.62 -4.51 9.93
C LEU A 76 10.41 -4.32 9.00
N LEU A 77 9.39 -3.60 9.47
CA LEU A 77 8.21 -3.28 8.66
C LEU A 77 8.58 -2.45 7.42
N ALA A 78 9.47 -1.46 7.58
CA ALA A 78 9.94 -0.62 6.50
C ALA A 78 10.71 -1.43 5.45
N ILE A 79 11.53 -2.41 5.86
CA ILE A 79 12.22 -3.30 4.92
C ILE A 79 11.20 -4.15 4.15
N LEU A 80 10.24 -4.76 4.84
CA LEU A 80 9.22 -5.61 4.19
C LEU A 80 8.35 -4.82 3.21
N ILE A 81 7.92 -3.61 3.57
CA ILE A 81 7.04 -2.80 2.72
C ILE A 81 7.82 -2.07 1.63
N PHE A 82 8.91 -1.38 1.97
CA PHE A 82 9.54 -0.49 1.00
C PHE A 82 10.58 -1.18 0.13
N VAL A 83 11.32 -2.15 0.67
CA VAL A 83 12.36 -2.86 -0.08
C VAL A 83 11.77 -4.05 -0.81
N LEU A 84 11.01 -4.89 -0.11
CA LEU A 84 10.40 -6.08 -0.69
C LEU A 84 9.19 -5.72 -1.56
N ASP A 85 8.14 -5.13 -1.00
CA ASP A 85 6.93 -4.84 -1.78
C ASP A 85 7.19 -3.74 -2.83
N TYR A 86 7.44 -2.48 -2.43
CA TYR A 86 7.64 -1.40 -3.39
C TYR A 86 8.91 -1.53 -4.24
N GLY A 87 10.01 -2.07 -3.71
CA GLY A 87 11.23 -2.28 -4.50
C GLY A 87 11.00 -3.26 -5.65
N LEU A 88 10.25 -4.34 -5.42
CA LEU A 88 9.84 -5.26 -6.50
C LEU A 88 8.91 -4.59 -7.51
N VAL A 89 8.00 -3.72 -7.07
CA VAL A 89 7.13 -2.94 -7.97
C VAL A 89 7.95 -2.01 -8.87
N PHE A 90 8.85 -1.22 -8.30
CA PHE A 90 9.70 -0.31 -9.08
C PHE A 90 10.60 -1.06 -10.07
N TRP A 91 11.08 -2.25 -9.69
CA TRP A 91 11.84 -3.11 -10.58
C TRP A 91 10.98 -3.70 -11.70
N ALA A 92 9.78 -4.22 -11.38
CA ALA A 92 8.84 -4.76 -12.35
C ALA A 92 8.37 -3.69 -13.36
N GLU A 93 8.14 -2.46 -12.89
CA GLU A 93 7.75 -1.32 -13.71
C GLU A 93 8.83 -0.85 -14.69
N GLN A 94 10.04 -1.42 -14.68
CA GLN A 94 10.97 -1.23 -15.81
C GLN A 94 10.50 -1.98 -17.06
N ARG A 95 9.83 -3.13 -16.88
CA ARG A 95 9.47 -4.06 -17.96
C ARG A 95 7.96 -4.14 -18.20
N VAL A 96 7.16 -3.83 -17.20
CA VAL A 96 5.69 -3.95 -17.23
C VAL A 96 5.05 -2.56 -17.34
N LEU A 97 3.91 -2.46 -18.03
CA LEU A 97 3.12 -1.24 -18.10
C LEU A 97 2.51 -0.92 -16.73
N SER A 98 2.45 0.37 -16.37
CA SER A 98 1.90 0.82 -15.07
C SER A 98 0.44 0.42 -14.86
N GLY A 99 -0.35 0.31 -15.93
CA GLY A 99 -1.73 -0.21 -15.86
C GLY A 99 -1.79 -1.67 -15.39
N ILE A 100 -0.92 -2.52 -15.95
CA ILE A 100 -0.83 -3.94 -15.55
C ILE A 100 -0.31 -4.04 -14.11
N ALA A 101 0.69 -3.25 -13.73
CA ALA A 101 1.20 -3.20 -12.37
C ALA A 101 0.10 -2.82 -11.36
N ALA A 102 -0.69 -1.77 -11.65
CA ALA A 102 -1.79 -1.33 -10.81
C ALA A 102 -2.89 -2.39 -10.66
N VAL A 103 -3.26 -3.07 -11.76
CA VAL A 103 -4.27 -4.14 -11.76
C VAL A 103 -3.77 -5.36 -10.98
N MET A 104 -2.49 -5.72 -11.10
CA MET A 104 -1.89 -6.80 -10.30
C MET A 104 -1.93 -6.46 -8.80
N LEU A 105 -1.59 -5.22 -8.41
CA LEU A 105 -1.68 -4.80 -7.00
C LEU A 105 -3.13 -4.77 -6.48
N ALA A 106 -4.13 -4.60 -7.34
CA ALA A 106 -5.52 -4.72 -6.93
C ALA A 106 -5.90 -6.12 -6.43
N THR A 107 -5.04 -7.14 -6.63
CA THR A 107 -5.22 -8.49 -6.05
C THR A 107 -4.80 -8.59 -4.58
N ILE A 108 -4.10 -7.60 -4.00
CA ILE A 108 -3.63 -7.61 -2.61
C ILE A 108 -4.74 -8.02 -1.61
N PRO A 109 -5.98 -7.48 -1.66
CA PRO A 109 -7.03 -7.86 -0.73
C PRO A 109 -7.37 -9.35 -0.78
N ALA A 110 -7.22 -9.99 -1.93
CA ALA A 110 -7.45 -11.43 -2.07
C ALA A 110 -6.38 -12.24 -1.34
N PHE A 111 -5.11 -11.86 -1.48
CA PHE A 111 -4.00 -12.45 -0.73
C PHE A 111 -4.10 -12.16 0.77
N MET A 112 -4.57 -10.98 1.17
CA MET A 112 -4.82 -10.66 2.58
C MET A 112 -5.90 -11.58 3.17
N ALA A 113 -7.06 -11.71 2.51
CA ALA A 113 -8.12 -12.60 2.96
C ALA A 113 -7.66 -14.06 3.06
N LEU A 114 -6.90 -14.54 2.06
CA LEU A 114 -6.33 -15.88 2.09
C LEU A 114 -5.35 -16.07 3.26
N SER A 115 -4.51 -15.06 3.52
CA SER A 115 -3.56 -15.08 4.63
C SER A 115 -4.26 -15.06 5.99
N GLU A 116 -5.34 -14.30 6.13
CA GLU A 116 -6.18 -14.28 7.33
C GLU A 116 -6.84 -15.64 7.61
N ILE A 117 -7.24 -16.36 6.56
CA ILE A 117 -7.83 -17.70 6.68
C ILE A 117 -6.78 -18.75 7.05
N ILE A 118 -5.64 -18.76 6.34
CA ILE A 118 -4.63 -19.82 6.45
C ILE A 118 -3.73 -19.63 7.68
N PHE A 119 -3.15 -18.44 7.84
CA PHE A 119 -2.12 -18.20 8.85
C PHE A 119 -2.70 -17.65 10.16
N LEU A 120 -3.52 -16.60 10.08
CA LEU A 120 -4.06 -15.94 11.28
C LEU A 120 -5.28 -16.67 11.85
N ARG A 121 -5.99 -17.44 11.02
CA ARG A 121 -7.24 -18.16 11.35
C ARG A 121 -8.31 -17.25 11.99
N THR A 122 -8.24 -15.94 11.72
CA THR A 122 -9.18 -14.93 12.21
C THR A 122 -10.46 -14.90 11.39
N GLN A 123 -10.38 -15.29 10.12
CA GLN A 123 -11.49 -15.33 9.18
C GLN A 123 -11.75 -16.75 8.70
N ARG A 124 -13.02 -17.08 8.41
CA ARG A 124 -13.41 -18.37 7.81
C ARG A 124 -13.80 -18.17 6.36
N LEU A 125 -13.43 -19.13 5.51
CA LEU A 125 -13.86 -19.15 4.12
C LEU A 125 -15.37 -19.38 4.05
N THR A 126 -16.11 -18.33 3.71
CA THR A 126 -17.54 -18.41 3.42
C THR A 126 -17.77 -18.48 1.91
N VAL A 127 -18.90 -19.03 1.48
CA VAL A 127 -19.27 -19.06 0.04
C VAL A 127 -19.30 -17.64 -0.53
N ARG A 128 -19.79 -16.66 0.23
CA ARG A 128 -19.82 -15.25 -0.18
C ARG A 128 -18.42 -14.68 -0.40
N LEU A 129 -17.48 -14.97 0.50
CA LEU A 129 -16.09 -14.53 0.37
C LEU A 129 -15.42 -15.22 -0.81
N ALA A 130 -15.62 -16.53 -0.99
CA ALA A 130 -15.07 -17.28 -2.13
C ALA A 130 -15.56 -16.69 -3.47
N VAL A 131 -16.86 -16.41 -3.59
CA VAL A 131 -17.43 -15.77 -4.80
C VAL A 131 -16.86 -14.37 -5.01
N ALA A 132 -16.75 -13.55 -3.96
CA ALA A 132 -16.16 -12.21 -4.08
C ALA A 132 -14.69 -12.24 -4.52
N LEU A 133 -13.90 -13.18 -3.98
CA LEU A 133 -12.50 -13.39 -4.38
C LEU A 133 -12.39 -13.83 -5.84
N LEU A 134 -13.22 -14.79 -6.26
CA LEU A 134 -13.26 -15.26 -7.66
C LEU A 134 -13.65 -14.14 -8.63
N ILE A 135 -14.65 -13.32 -8.29
CA ILE A 135 -15.06 -12.17 -9.10
C ILE A 135 -13.92 -11.14 -9.15
N GLY A 136 -13.27 -10.84 -8.02
CA GLY A 136 -12.15 -9.90 -7.97
C GLY A 136 -10.97 -10.35 -8.82
N ILE A 137 -10.55 -11.61 -8.69
CA ILE A 137 -9.47 -12.20 -9.49
C ILE A 137 -9.87 -12.25 -10.98
N GLY A 138 -11.12 -12.61 -11.29
CA GLY A 138 -11.64 -12.62 -12.66
C GLY A 138 -11.64 -11.23 -13.28
N GLY A 139 -12.02 -10.19 -12.53
CA GLY A 139 -11.97 -8.81 -13.00
C GLY A 139 -10.54 -8.35 -13.31
N VAL A 140 -9.57 -8.71 -12.47
CA VAL A 140 -8.14 -8.48 -12.73
C VAL A 140 -7.70 -9.18 -14.01
N ALA A 141 -8.08 -10.45 -14.21
CA ALA A 141 -7.71 -11.22 -15.40
C ALA A 141 -8.30 -10.66 -16.71
N VAL A 142 -9.44 -9.97 -16.66
CA VAL A 142 -10.05 -9.31 -17.83
C VAL A 142 -9.37 -7.97 -18.15
N LEU A 143 -8.83 -7.29 -17.13
CA LEU A 143 -8.20 -5.97 -17.27
C LEU A 143 -6.72 -6.04 -17.68
N VAL A 144 -6.06 -7.19 -17.49
CA VAL A 144 -4.66 -7.46 -17.89
C VAL A 144 -4.61 -8.00 -19.30
#